data_AF-A0A2H0RDQ5-F1
#
_entry.id   AF-A0A2H0RDQ5-F1
#
_cell.length_a   1.000
_cell.length_b   1.000
_cell.length_c   1.000
_cell.angle_alpha   90.00
_cell.angle_beta   90.00
_cell.angle_gamma   90.00
#
_symmetry.space_group_name_H-M   'P 1'
#
loop_
_entity.id
_entity.type
_entity.pdbx_description
1 polymer ?
#
loop_
_entity_poly.entity_id
_entity_poly.type
_entity_poly.pdbx_seq_one_letter_code
_entity_poly.pdbx_strand_id
1 'polypeptide(L)'
;MSKDVDKNLEEYQAKASNTKKSVGGDIISYTDVETDMVKGIYGAYGAATKASLVALVAFTIWLLFGLLTGTKVESSLYFLDIGQGDAQLLVLAAPEHSKGSIKVLIDAGRAGQVLHALDDALESKNDKYIDILITTHAHEDHYGGFLELLKNYEVGLFIHNGQAPEEKDAPLWGVLLNELAERKVPTLALKAGDTIRYGETELAVLLPTDALIEAGDANEASLVILADIKEGGESIRALFTGDIGFTTEDTLLEDKQSLKADILKVGHHGSNHSTSENFVHAVRPVIAGIGVGENRYGHPHERVLATLAAAGTLVYTTKDRGTIKVPLNRSRPAKMERAEGGMLANIQTVLTGSYLAPRLTTVTLSQAKAEGGEFSLVAHKTCHFNEPQGVSPAPVRINEVAWMGALSGATHEWVELKKMTAEAINITGWQLVNENERVHALFTQGSAFTSDFLILARNTADTALGLEAELIFTGALRNADEGLRLFDNECRLVDEVFAAPNWPAGVNNTKQTMERGGPASWTNSAIPGGTPRR
;
A
#
# COMPACT_ATOMS: atom_id res chain seq x y z
N MET A 1 50.30 -24.02 -44.75
CA MET A 1 50.55 -25.23 -45.56
C MET A 1 49.73 -25.11 -46.83
N SER A 2 50.34 -24.66 -47.93
CA SER A 2 49.68 -24.44 -49.23
C SER A 2 50.73 -24.51 -50.32
N LYS A 3 51.34 -25.69 -50.52
CA LYS A 3 52.26 -25.99 -51.63
C LYS A 3 52.21 -27.43 -52.16
N ASP A 4 51.28 -28.28 -51.74
CA ASP A 4 51.29 -29.71 -52.09
C ASP A 4 50.06 -30.22 -52.89
N VAL A 5 49.31 -29.34 -53.55
CA VAL A 5 48.14 -29.77 -54.36
C VAL A 5 48.38 -29.72 -55.87
N ASP A 6 49.38 -28.95 -56.35
CA ASP A 6 49.59 -28.77 -57.81
C ASP A 6 50.48 -29.82 -58.49
N LYS A 7 50.98 -30.83 -57.76
CA LYS A 7 51.96 -31.79 -58.32
C LYS A 7 51.38 -33.11 -58.82
N ASN A 8 50.08 -33.36 -58.64
CA ASN A 8 49.43 -34.64 -59.00
C ASN A 8 48.56 -34.58 -60.27
N LEU A 9 48.48 -33.42 -60.96
CA LEU A 9 47.63 -33.27 -62.14
C LEU A 9 48.37 -33.51 -63.48
N GLU A 10 49.69 -33.32 -63.52
CA GLU A 10 50.50 -33.50 -64.75
C GLU A 10 50.85 -34.97 -65.04
N GLU A 11 50.77 -35.87 -64.04
CA GLU A 11 51.18 -37.27 -64.19
C GLU A 11 50.06 -38.18 -64.75
N TYR A 12 48.81 -37.70 -64.82
CA TYR A 12 47.67 -38.45 -65.36
C TYR A 12 47.39 -38.19 -66.85
N GLN A 13 47.98 -37.14 -67.44
CA GLN A 13 47.76 -36.78 -68.85
C GLN A 13 48.73 -37.45 -69.84
N ALA A 14 49.73 -38.20 -69.37
CA ALA A 14 50.75 -38.82 -70.21
C ALA A 14 50.50 -40.30 -70.60
N LYS A 15 49.29 -40.86 -70.36
CA LYS A 15 48.99 -42.29 -70.59
C LYS A 15 47.85 -42.60 -71.57
N ALA A 16 47.38 -41.62 -72.35
CA ALA A 16 46.27 -41.81 -73.29
C ALA A 16 46.57 -41.32 -74.72
N SER A 17 47.72 -41.68 -75.30
CA SER A 17 47.99 -41.43 -76.72
C SER A 17 48.70 -42.60 -77.39
N ASN A 18 47.96 -43.66 -77.72
CA ASN A 18 48.23 -44.50 -78.89
C ASN A 18 47.21 -45.64 -78.99
N THR A 19 46.15 -45.47 -79.80
CA THR A 19 45.73 -46.46 -80.81
C THR A 19 44.46 -46.04 -81.57
N LYS A 20 44.66 -45.82 -82.88
CA LYS A 20 43.84 -46.25 -84.04
C LYS A 20 42.32 -45.92 -84.14
N LYS A 21 42.08 -45.30 -85.31
CA LYS A 21 41.15 -45.65 -86.40
C LYS A 21 39.76 -45.01 -86.41
N SER A 22 39.54 -44.32 -87.54
CA SER A 22 38.29 -43.90 -88.16
C SER A 22 37.21 -44.99 -88.15
N VAL A 23 35.99 -44.62 -87.72
CA VAL A 23 34.72 -44.72 -88.48
C VAL A 23 33.77 -43.67 -87.86
N GLY A 24 33.00 -42.96 -88.70
CA GLY A 24 32.13 -41.86 -88.31
C GLY A 24 30.98 -42.23 -87.37
N GLY A 25 30.65 -41.27 -86.51
CA GLY A 25 29.51 -41.28 -85.59
C GLY A 25 29.69 -40.10 -84.63
N ASP A 26 28.66 -39.25 -84.51
CA ASP A 26 28.66 -38.05 -83.67
C ASP A 26 29.08 -38.38 -82.22
N ILE A 27 30.22 -37.85 -81.81
CA ILE A 27 30.67 -37.87 -80.41
C ILE A 27 30.27 -36.53 -79.80
N ILE A 28 29.18 -36.51 -79.05
CA ILE A 28 28.92 -35.45 -78.06
C ILE A 28 30.01 -35.60 -77.00
N SER A 29 30.91 -34.63 -76.89
CA SER A 29 31.99 -34.64 -75.91
C SER A 29 31.43 -34.50 -74.50
N TYR A 30 31.59 -35.54 -73.68
CA TYR A 30 31.23 -35.59 -72.26
C TYR A 30 32.00 -34.59 -71.38
N THR A 31 32.91 -33.78 -71.93
CA THR A 31 33.79 -32.86 -71.19
C THR A 31 33.15 -31.53 -70.81
N ASP A 32 32.09 -31.09 -71.50
CA ASP A 32 31.45 -29.78 -71.24
C ASP A 32 30.35 -29.85 -70.15
N VAL A 33 29.74 -31.02 -69.94
CA VAL A 33 28.69 -31.20 -68.92
C VAL A 33 29.28 -31.25 -67.50
N GLU A 34 30.48 -31.80 -67.33
CA GLU A 34 31.16 -31.86 -66.02
C GLU A 34 31.69 -30.48 -65.57
N THR A 35 32.15 -29.64 -66.49
CA THR A 35 32.73 -28.32 -66.15
C THR A 35 31.67 -27.28 -65.76
N ASP A 36 30.49 -27.29 -66.38
CA ASP A 36 29.39 -26.40 -66.01
C ASP A 36 28.68 -26.84 -64.72
N MET A 37 28.57 -28.14 -64.48
CA MET A 37 28.02 -28.66 -63.21
C MET A 37 28.95 -28.34 -62.03
N VAL A 38 30.26 -28.48 -62.20
CA VAL A 38 31.26 -28.13 -61.17
C VAL A 38 31.29 -26.62 -60.93
N LYS A 39 31.24 -25.76 -61.96
CA LYS A 39 31.13 -24.30 -61.78
C LYS A 39 29.83 -23.88 -61.10
N GLY A 40 28.71 -24.52 -61.42
CA GLY A 40 27.41 -24.29 -60.78
C GLY A 40 27.43 -24.66 -59.29
N ILE A 41 28.07 -25.79 -58.95
CA ILE A 41 28.25 -26.23 -57.56
C ILE A 41 29.17 -25.25 -56.81
N TYR A 42 30.35 -24.90 -57.34
CA TYR A 42 31.26 -23.95 -56.68
C TYR A 42 30.65 -22.53 -56.56
N GLY A 43 29.86 -22.07 -57.53
CA GLY A 43 29.11 -20.82 -57.46
C GLY A 43 28.00 -20.85 -56.42
N ALA A 44 27.26 -21.95 -56.32
CA ALA A 44 26.24 -22.16 -55.28
C ALA A 44 26.86 -22.28 -53.88
N TYR A 45 28.00 -22.96 -53.72
CA TYR A 45 28.75 -23.02 -52.46
C TYR A 45 29.31 -21.64 -52.07
N GLY A 46 29.80 -20.84 -53.02
CA GLY A 46 30.27 -19.46 -52.78
C GLY A 46 29.15 -18.48 -52.45
N ALA A 47 27.97 -18.63 -53.05
CA ALA A 47 26.79 -17.83 -52.74
C ALA A 47 26.16 -18.23 -51.40
N ALA A 48 26.06 -19.54 -51.11
CA ALA A 48 25.56 -20.06 -49.85
C ALA A 48 26.46 -19.66 -48.67
N THR A 49 27.79 -19.71 -48.83
CA THR A 49 28.73 -19.25 -47.79
C THR A 49 28.65 -17.75 -47.54
N LYS A 50 28.46 -16.92 -48.57
CA LYS A 50 28.20 -15.49 -48.42
C LYS A 50 26.86 -15.20 -47.76
N ALA A 51 25.80 -15.91 -48.13
CA ALA A 51 24.48 -15.77 -47.51
C ALA A 51 24.51 -16.17 -46.02
N SER A 52 25.19 -17.27 -45.68
CA SER A 52 25.39 -17.70 -44.29
C SER A 52 26.21 -16.71 -43.47
N LEU A 53 27.23 -16.09 -44.07
CA LEU A 53 28.03 -15.05 -43.40
C LEU A 53 27.19 -13.79 -43.13
N VAL A 54 26.38 -13.35 -44.11
CA VAL A 54 25.47 -12.21 -43.96
C VAL A 54 24.41 -12.50 -42.89
N ALA A 55 23.83 -13.71 -42.87
CA ALA A 55 22.87 -14.12 -41.85
C ALA A 55 23.50 -14.16 -40.45
N LEU A 56 24.73 -14.66 -40.32
CA LEU A 56 25.46 -14.69 -39.05
C LEU A 56 25.76 -13.28 -38.53
N VAL A 57 26.21 -12.38 -39.42
CA VAL A 57 26.47 -10.97 -39.08
C VAL A 57 25.17 -10.27 -38.70
N ALA A 58 24.09 -10.47 -39.45
CA ALA A 58 22.78 -9.91 -39.11
C ALA A 58 22.25 -10.44 -37.77
N PHE A 59 22.44 -11.73 -37.49
CA PHE A 59 22.07 -12.34 -36.21
C PHE A 59 22.92 -11.82 -35.05
N THR A 60 24.22 -11.61 -35.26
CA THR A 60 25.12 -11.04 -34.26
C THR A 60 24.80 -9.57 -34.01
N ILE A 61 24.48 -8.80 -35.05
CA ILE A 61 23.99 -7.42 -34.93
C ILE A 61 22.65 -7.41 -34.20
N TRP A 62 21.74 -8.33 -34.49
CA TRP A 62 20.45 -8.45 -33.80
C TRP A 62 20.63 -8.81 -32.32
N LEU A 63 21.54 -9.72 -31.99
CA LEU A 63 21.92 -10.06 -30.62
C LEU A 63 22.56 -8.88 -29.89
N LEU A 64 23.54 -8.20 -30.52
CA LEU A 64 24.20 -7.02 -29.97
C LEU A 64 23.21 -5.87 -29.81
N PHE A 65 22.29 -5.69 -30.76
CA PHE A 65 21.21 -4.72 -30.66
C PHE A 65 20.30 -5.06 -29.49
N GLY A 66 19.84 -6.32 -29.35
CA GLY A 66 19.05 -6.75 -28.19
C GLY A 66 19.77 -6.56 -26.84
N LEU A 67 21.10 -6.76 -26.80
CA LEU A 67 21.93 -6.50 -25.63
C LEU A 67 22.10 -5.00 -25.34
N LEU A 68 22.22 -4.16 -26.38
CA LEU A 68 22.42 -2.71 -26.28
C LEU A 68 21.10 -1.95 -26.07
N THR A 69 19.98 -2.50 -26.54
CA THR A 69 18.64 -1.92 -26.41
C THR A 69 17.77 -2.66 -25.42
N GLY A 70 18.35 -3.52 -24.57
CA GLY A 70 17.64 -4.17 -23.49
C GLY A 70 16.81 -3.12 -22.73
N THR A 71 15.52 -3.39 -22.57
CA THR A 71 14.60 -2.49 -21.86
C THR A 71 15.16 -2.28 -20.46
N LYS A 72 15.57 -1.05 -20.15
CA LYS A 72 15.95 -0.71 -18.78
C LYS A 72 14.72 -0.93 -17.91
N VAL A 73 14.81 -1.87 -16.97
CA VAL A 73 13.83 -2.04 -15.90
C VAL A 73 13.86 -0.74 -15.09
N GLU A 74 12.72 -0.06 -15.02
CA GLU A 74 12.58 1.16 -14.23
C GLU A 74 12.14 0.82 -12.81
N SER A 75 12.77 1.44 -11.81
CA SER A 75 12.35 1.31 -10.42
C SER A 75 10.90 1.75 -10.28
N SER A 76 10.04 0.88 -9.73
CA SER A 76 8.60 1.10 -9.64
C SER A 76 8.05 0.43 -8.38
N LEU A 77 7.10 1.10 -7.73
CA LEU A 77 6.29 0.53 -6.66
C LEU A 77 4.89 0.24 -7.20
N TYR A 78 4.37 -0.95 -6.94
CA TYR A 78 3.02 -1.34 -7.28
C TYR A 78 2.20 -1.62 -6.02
N PHE A 79 0.97 -1.14 -5.98
CA PHE A 79 -0.08 -1.65 -5.09
C PHE A 79 -0.92 -2.60 -5.95
N LEU A 80 -0.80 -3.90 -5.71
CA LEU A 80 -1.41 -4.93 -6.53
C LEU A 80 -2.90 -5.06 -6.19
N ASP A 81 -3.75 -5.12 -7.22
CA ASP A 81 -5.17 -5.41 -7.03
C ASP A 81 -5.39 -6.91 -6.84
N ILE A 82 -5.62 -7.28 -5.58
CA ILE A 82 -5.84 -8.64 -5.11
C ILE A 82 -7.19 -8.78 -4.39
N GLY A 83 -8.08 -7.79 -4.56
CA GLY A 83 -9.32 -7.67 -3.78
C GLY A 83 -9.06 -7.18 -2.35
N GLN A 84 -9.66 -7.85 -1.36
CA GLN A 84 -9.45 -7.52 0.05
C GLN A 84 -8.15 -8.15 0.57
N GLY A 85 -7.21 -7.30 0.98
CA GLY A 85 -5.91 -7.68 1.52
C GLY A 85 -4.81 -6.76 1.00
N ASP A 86 -3.57 -7.07 1.40
CA ASP A 86 -2.39 -6.31 0.99
C ASP A 86 -1.43 -7.08 0.10
N ALA A 87 -0.93 -6.40 -0.93
CA ALA A 87 0.20 -6.84 -1.73
C ALA A 87 0.87 -5.63 -2.38
N GLN A 88 2.16 -5.43 -2.11
CA GLN A 88 2.97 -4.40 -2.74
C GLN A 88 4.19 -5.01 -3.40
N LEU A 89 4.39 -4.73 -4.69
CA LEU A 89 5.58 -5.15 -5.42
C LEU A 89 6.50 -3.95 -5.61
N LEU A 90 7.69 -4.00 -5.01
CA LEU A 90 8.76 -3.05 -5.25
C LEU A 90 9.76 -3.66 -6.22
N VAL A 91 9.83 -3.10 -7.42
CA VAL A 91 10.83 -3.44 -8.42
C VAL A 91 11.92 -2.38 -8.37
N LEU A 92 13.16 -2.76 -8.08
CA LEU A 92 14.31 -1.86 -8.05
C LEU A 92 15.20 -2.14 -9.25
N ALA A 93 15.45 -1.12 -10.06
CA ALA A 93 16.39 -1.20 -11.16
C ALA A 93 17.79 -1.53 -10.65
N ALA A 94 18.56 -2.20 -11.50
CA ALA A 94 19.96 -2.53 -11.20
C ALA A 94 20.78 -1.26 -10.94
N PRO A 95 21.45 -1.11 -9.78
CA PRO A 95 22.49 -0.11 -9.59
C PRO A 95 23.54 -0.22 -10.69
N GLU A 96 24.22 0.89 -10.96
CA GLU A 96 25.35 0.91 -11.90
C GLU A 96 26.38 -0.17 -11.49
N HIS A 97 26.72 -1.07 -12.42
CA HIS A 97 27.61 -2.23 -12.21
C HIS A 97 27.08 -3.41 -11.35
N SER A 98 25.76 -3.54 -11.16
CA SER A 98 25.16 -4.68 -10.43
C SER A 98 24.61 -5.80 -11.35
N LYS A 99 24.25 -6.95 -10.75
CA LYS A 99 23.88 -8.20 -11.45
C LYS A 99 22.46 -8.26 -12.01
N GLY A 100 21.64 -7.22 -11.84
CA GLY A 100 20.25 -7.20 -12.33
C GLY A 100 19.28 -6.64 -11.30
N SER A 101 18.11 -6.20 -11.75
CA SER A 101 17.02 -5.66 -10.93
C SER A 101 16.53 -6.67 -9.90
N ILE A 102 16.06 -6.20 -8.74
CA ILE A 102 15.43 -7.04 -7.72
C ILE A 102 13.94 -6.75 -7.57
N LYS A 103 13.19 -7.79 -7.22
CA LYS A 103 11.74 -7.77 -6.97
C LYS A 103 11.47 -8.15 -5.52
N VAL A 104 10.92 -7.20 -4.76
CA VAL A 104 10.50 -7.40 -3.37
C VAL A 104 8.98 -7.37 -3.33
N LEU A 105 8.34 -8.48 -2.96
CA LEU A 105 6.91 -8.56 -2.77
C LEU A 105 6.61 -8.54 -1.27
N ILE A 106 5.91 -7.51 -0.83
CA ILE A 106 5.46 -7.30 0.55
C ILE A 106 3.98 -7.65 0.60
N ASP A 107 3.64 -8.71 1.32
CA ASP A 107 2.34 -9.37 1.34
C ASP A 107 1.85 -9.85 -0.05
N ALA A 108 0.81 -10.67 -0.07
CA ALA A 108 0.25 -11.32 -1.25
C ALA A 108 -1.26 -11.55 -1.17
N GLY A 109 -1.95 -10.99 -0.17
CA GLY A 109 -3.39 -11.20 -0.04
C GLY A 109 -3.76 -12.61 0.38
N ARG A 110 -5.06 -12.90 0.22
CA ARG A 110 -5.57 -14.28 0.22
C ARG A 110 -5.19 -14.97 -1.11
N ALA A 111 -5.30 -16.30 -1.14
CA ALA A 111 -5.07 -17.07 -2.36
C ALA A 111 -6.04 -16.70 -3.50
N GLY A 112 -5.57 -16.72 -4.74
CA GLY A 112 -6.39 -16.67 -5.96
C GLY A 112 -6.12 -15.50 -6.91
N GLN A 113 -5.64 -14.34 -6.42
CA GLN A 113 -5.51 -13.13 -7.27
C GLN A 113 -4.07 -12.66 -7.48
N VAL A 114 -3.14 -12.99 -6.59
CA VAL A 114 -1.76 -12.46 -6.64
C VAL A 114 -1.03 -12.80 -7.93
N LEU A 115 -1.23 -14.00 -8.50
CA LEU A 115 -0.59 -14.38 -9.76
C LEU A 115 -1.03 -13.52 -10.92
N HIS A 116 -2.32 -13.22 -11.00
CA HIS A 116 -2.88 -12.35 -12.04
C HIS A 116 -2.35 -10.93 -11.89
N ALA A 117 -2.35 -10.39 -10.67
CA ALA A 117 -1.83 -9.06 -10.42
C ALA A 117 -0.32 -8.94 -10.72
N LEU A 118 0.46 -9.99 -10.45
CA LEU A 118 1.88 -10.04 -10.80
C LEU A 118 2.11 -10.14 -12.31
N ASP A 119 1.30 -10.93 -13.03
CA ASP A 119 1.36 -11.03 -14.49
C ASP A 119 1.11 -9.65 -15.14
N ASP A 120 0.16 -8.89 -14.61
CA ASP A 120 -0.16 -7.55 -15.11
C ASP A 120 0.93 -6.53 -14.75
N ALA A 121 1.49 -6.60 -13.53
CA ALA A 121 2.50 -5.65 -13.06
C ALA A 121 3.87 -5.85 -13.73
N LEU A 122 4.26 -7.09 -14.03
CA LEU A 122 5.58 -7.42 -14.58
C LEU A 122 5.61 -7.46 -16.12
N GLU A 123 4.46 -7.45 -16.80
CA GLU A 123 4.28 -7.50 -18.26
C GLU A 123 4.99 -8.68 -18.98
N SER A 124 5.72 -9.54 -18.24
CA SER A 124 6.55 -10.63 -18.71
C SER A 124 6.11 -11.94 -18.07
N LYS A 125 5.50 -12.81 -18.88
CA LYS A 125 5.10 -14.16 -18.43
C LYS A 125 6.27 -15.09 -18.13
N ASN A 126 7.49 -14.72 -18.52
CA ASN A 126 8.68 -15.56 -18.42
C ASN A 126 9.59 -15.20 -17.25
N ASP A 127 9.34 -14.07 -16.57
CA ASP A 127 10.10 -13.64 -15.41
C ASP A 127 9.40 -14.08 -14.12
N LYS A 128 9.65 -15.35 -13.76
CA LYS A 128 8.99 -16.05 -12.64
C LYS A 128 9.92 -16.24 -11.44
N TYR A 129 10.63 -15.18 -11.06
CA TYR A 129 11.49 -15.14 -9.89
C TYR A 129 11.13 -13.94 -9.01
N ILE A 130 10.98 -14.13 -7.70
CA ILE A 130 10.86 -13.03 -6.73
C ILE A 130 12.05 -13.11 -5.78
N ASP A 131 12.86 -12.05 -5.71
CA ASP A 131 14.07 -12.05 -4.89
C ASP A 131 13.75 -12.15 -3.40
N ILE A 132 12.77 -11.37 -2.94
CA ILE A 132 12.39 -11.32 -1.52
C ILE A 132 10.86 -11.31 -1.40
N LEU A 133 10.34 -12.26 -0.64
CA LEU A 133 8.99 -12.21 -0.07
C LEU A 133 9.08 -11.66 1.35
N ILE A 134 8.22 -10.70 1.69
CA ILE A 134 8.07 -10.17 3.05
C ILE A 134 6.62 -10.34 3.44
N THR A 135 6.35 -10.89 4.61
CA THR A 135 5.01 -10.84 5.21
C THR A 135 5.02 -9.88 6.39
N THR A 136 4.07 -8.95 6.44
CA THR A 136 4.00 -7.95 7.51
C THR A 136 3.61 -8.59 8.83
N HIS A 137 2.59 -9.45 8.81
CA HIS A 137 2.15 -10.27 9.93
C HIS A 137 1.45 -11.54 9.42
N ALA A 138 1.06 -12.42 10.34
CA ALA A 138 0.58 -13.77 10.00
C ALA A 138 -0.96 -13.90 9.90
N HIS A 139 -1.63 -12.92 9.29
CA HIS A 139 -3.03 -13.05 8.88
C HIS A 139 -3.15 -13.52 7.42
N GLU A 140 -4.13 -14.39 7.14
CA GLU A 140 -4.33 -15.02 5.82
C GLU A 140 -4.43 -14.01 4.66
N ASP A 141 -5.00 -12.82 4.88
CA ASP A 141 -5.11 -11.76 3.87
C ASP A 141 -3.82 -10.97 3.62
N HIS A 142 -2.72 -11.42 4.22
CA HIS A 142 -1.37 -10.91 3.97
C HIS A 142 -0.47 -11.98 3.35
N TYR A 143 -0.45 -13.21 3.87
CA TYR A 143 0.46 -14.26 3.38
C TYR A 143 -0.19 -15.34 2.51
N GLY A 144 -1.53 -15.44 2.49
CA GLY A 144 -2.25 -16.56 1.90
C GLY A 144 -1.93 -16.80 0.42
N GLY A 145 -1.71 -15.72 -0.35
CA GLY A 145 -1.30 -15.77 -1.75
C GLY A 145 0.07 -16.41 -2.00
N PHE A 146 0.97 -16.46 -1.01
CA PHE A 146 2.30 -17.04 -1.19
C PHE A 146 2.27 -18.53 -1.53
N LEU A 147 1.31 -19.29 -1.01
CA LEU A 147 1.18 -20.72 -1.32
C LEU A 147 0.88 -20.99 -2.79
N GLU A 148 0.14 -20.10 -3.44
CA GLU A 148 -0.12 -20.18 -4.87
C GLU A 148 1.06 -19.64 -5.68
N LEU A 149 1.69 -18.56 -5.19
CA LEU A 149 2.88 -17.97 -5.78
C LEU A 149 4.02 -18.98 -5.87
N LEU A 150 4.32 -19.70 -4.78
CA LEU A 150 5.41 -20.68 -4.73
C LEU A 150 5.25 -21.79 -5.77
N LYS A 151 4.02 -22.11 -6.20
CA LYS A 151 3.80 -23.11 -7.27
C LYS A 151 4.31 -22.65 -8.64
N ASN A 152 4.36 -21.33 -8.86
CA ASN A 152 4.62 -20.73 -10.18
C ASN A 152 5.88 -19.86 -10.23
N TYR A 153 6.38 -19.43 -9.07
CA TYR A 153 7.56 -18.57 -8.92
C TYR A 153 8.63 -19.25 -8.08
N GLU A 154 9.88 -19.06 -8.49
CA GLU A 154 11.03 -19.29 -7.62
C GLU A 154 11.22 -18.08 -6.70
N VAL A 155 11.69 -18.33 -5.46
CA VAL A 155 11.83 -17.31 -4.43
C VAL A 155 13.24 -17.36 -3.83
N GLY A 156 13.88 -16.20 -3.70
CA GLY A 156 15.23 -16.08 -3.14
C GLY A 156 15.29 -16.09 -1.62
N LEU A 157 14.38 -15.37 -0.96
CA LEU A 157 14.35 -15.18 0.50
C LEU A 157 12.91 -14.95 0.98
N PHE A 158 12.55 -15.52 2.13
CA PHE A 158 11.31 -15.20 2.83
C PHE A 158 11.62 -14.47 4.15
N ILE A 159 10.91 -13.37 4.40
CA ILE A 159 11.04 -12.53 5.60
C ILE A 159 9.70 -12.44 6.32
N HIS A 160 9.71 -12.52 7.64
CA HIS A 160 8.54 -12.33 8.50
C HIS A 160 8.91 -11.52 9.77
N ASN A 161 7.90 -11.19 10.59
CA ASN A 161 8.04 -10.34 11.78
C ASN A 161 8.48 -11.08 13.06
N GLY A 162 8.78 -12.37 12.98
CA GLY A 162 9.17 -13.21 14.13
C GLY A 162 8.04 -13.63 15.09
N GLN A 163 6.83 -13.10 14.95
CA GLN A 163 5.70 -13.46 15.81
C GLN A 163 5.10 -14.81 15.40
N ALA A 164 4.64 -15.60 16.38
CA ALA A 164 3.90 -16.82 16.09
C ALA A 164 2.50 -16.46 15.56
N PRO A 165 1.95 -17.24 14.59
CA PRO A 165 0.60 -17.01 14.10
C PRO A 165 -0.44 -17.25 15.20
N GLU A 166 -1.58 -16.55 15.09
CA GLU A 166 -2.76 -16.85 15.91
C GLU A 166 -3.27 -18.27 15.66
N GLU A 167 -4.02 -18.84 16.61
CA GLU A 167 -4.54 -20.21 16.53
C GLU A 167 -5.30 -20.48 15.22
N LYS A 168 -6.06 -19.49 14.74
CA LYS A 168 -6.86 -19.59 13.51
C LYS A 168 -5.99 -19.69 12.24
N ASP A 169 -4.80 -19.06 12.23
CA ASP A 169 -3.89 -18.99 11.08
C ASP A 169 -2.76 -20.02 11.14
N ALA A 170 -2.45 -20.54 12.35
CA ALA A 170 -1.35 -21.47 12.58
C ALA A 170 -1.30 -22.68 11.63
N PRO A 171 -2.42 -23.34 11.26
CA PRO A 171 -2.37 -24.46 10.33
C PRO A 171 -1.87 -24.07 8.94
N LEU A 172 -2.37 -22.97 8.36
CA LEU A 172 -2.01 -22.54 7.01
C LEU A 172 -0.60 -21.94 6.98
N TRP A 173 -0.22 -21.21 8.04
CA TRP A 173 1.14 -20.73 8.24
C TRP A 173 2.17 -21.89 8.27
N GLY A 174 1.85 -22.99 8.96
CA GLY A 174 2.68 -24.19 8.98
C GLY A 174 2.87 -24.82 7.60
N VAL A 175 1.84 -24.80 6.75
CA VAL A 175 1.93 -25.26 5.34
C VAL A 175 2.91 -24.37 4.56
N LEU A 176 2.85 -23.05 4.73
CA LEU A 176 3.78 -22.13 4.07
C LEU A 176 5.23 -22.41 4.47
N LEU A 177 5.51 -22.56 5.76
CA LEU A 177 6.87 -22.84 6.24
C LEU A 177 7.41 -24.18 5.72
N ASN A 178 6.57 -25.21 5.63
CA ASN A 178 6.96 -26.50 5.06
C ASN A 178 7.29 -26.38 3.56
N GLU A 179 6.45 -25.68 2.77
CA GLU A 179 6.70 -25.46 1.35
C GLU A 179 8.01 -24.70 1.12
N LEU A 180 8.28 -23.67 1.92
CA LEU A 180 9.54 -22.91 1.88
C LEU A 180 10.75 -23.81 2.22
N ALA A 181 10.63 -24.65 3.24
CA ALA A 181 11.68 -25.58 3.65
C ALA A 181 11.97 -26.65 2.59
N GLU A 182 10.94 -27.24 1.99
CA GLU A 182 11.06 -28.21 0.89
C GLU A 182 11.79 -27.61 -0.32
N ARG A 183 11.49 -26.34 -0.62
CA ARG A 183 12.15 -25.56 -1.68
C ARG A 183 13.51 -24.99 -1.29
N LYS A 184 13.92 -25.14 -0.03
CA LYS A 184 15.17 -24.60 0.54
C LYS A 184 15.26 -23.07 0.42
N VAL A 185 14.12 -22.38 0.53
CA VAL A 185 14.07 -20.93 0.60
C VAL A 185 14.52 -20.50 2.00
N PRO A 186 15.61 -19.72 2.14
CA PRO A 186 16.00 -19.16 3.43
C PRO A 186 14.86 -18.34 4.03
N THR A 187 14.67 -18.45 5.35
CA THR A 187 13.65 -17.72 6.10
C THR A 187 14.31 -16.90 7.21
N LEU A 188 13.99 -15.61 7.30
CA LEU A 188 14.51 -14.69 8.32
C LEU A 188 13.37 -13.97 9.03
N ALA A 189 13.53 -13.77 10.34
CA ALA A 189 12.71 -12.85 11.11
C ALA A 189 13.45 -11.51 11.23
N LEU A 190 12.79 -10.40 10.88
CA LEU A 190 13.31 -9.06 11.11
C LEU A 190 12.48 -8.33 12.16
N LYS A 191 13.11 -7.36 12.82
CA LYS A 191 12.49 -6.48 13.81
C LYS A 191 13.08 -5.06 13.76
N ALA A 192 12.56 -4.19 14.61
CA ALA A 192 13.01 -2.80 14.74
C ALA A 192 14.55 -2.69 14.78
N GLY A 193 15.11 -1.88 13.89
CA GLY A 193 16.56 -1.66 13.77
C GLY A 193 17.26 -2.52 12.70
N ASP A 194 16.61 -3.56 12.18
CA ASP A 194 17.14 -4.31 11.05
C ASP A 194 17.04 -3.51 9.74
N THR A 195 17.86 -3.87 8.74
CA THR A 195 17.92 -3.14 7.47
C THR A 195 18.29 -4.04 6.30
N ILE A 196 17.54 -3.94 5.20
CA ILE A 196 17.87 -4.56 3.92
C ILE A 196 18.46 -3.49 3.00
N ARG A 197 19.60 -3.78 2.36
CA ARG A 197 20.30 -2.84 1.46
C ARG A 197 20.46 -3.42 0.07
N TYR A 198 20.20 -2.59 -0.94
CA TYR A 198 20.44 -2.92 -2.34
C TYR A 198 20.94 -1.68 -3.09
N GLY A 199 22.23 -1.68 -3.44
CA GLY A 199 22.89 -0.47 -3.91
C GLY A 199 22.83 0.63 -2.84
N GLU A 200 22.30 1.79 -3.21
CA GLU A 200 22.04 2.92 -2.30
C GLU A 200 20.63 2.91 -1.69
N THR A 201 19.77 1.97 -2.11
CA THR A 201 18.42 1.83 -1.55
C THR A 201 18.48 1.10 -0.20
N GLU A 202 17.76 1.62 0.78
CA GLU A 202 17.68 1.10 2.13
C GLU A 202 16.22 0.84 2.52
N LEU A 203 15.90 -0.38 2.97
CA LEU A 203 14.63 -0.73 3.57
C LEU A 203 14.88 -0.93 5.07
N ALA A 204 14.64 0.11 5.85
CA ALA A 204 14.80 0.10 7.29
C ALA A 204 13.54 -0.47 7.95
N VAL A 205 13.71 -1.47 8.82
CA VAL A 205 12.63 -2.04 9.62
C VAL A 205 12.46 -1.18 10.87
N LEU A 206 11.36 -0.43 10.93
CA LEU A 206 11.04 0.45 12.07
C LEU A 206 10.43 -0.34 13.22
N LEU A 207 9.64 -1.36 12.90
CA LEU A 207 8.86 -2.18 13.83
C LEU A 207 8.69 -3.60 13.28
N PRO A 208 8.33 -4.59 14.12
CA PRO A 208 7.96 -4.47 15.53
C PRO A 208 9.15 -4.41 16.48
N THR A 209 8.92 -3.93 17.71
CA THR A 209 9.83 -4.14 18.85
C THR A 209 9.51 -5.49 19.51
N ASP A 210 10.43 -6.00 20.34
CA ASP A 210 10.17 -7.23 21.11
C ASP A 210 8.92 -7.09 22.00
N ALA A 211 8.66 -5.90 22.55
CA ALA A 211 7.48 -5.62 23.37
C ALA A 211 6.15 -5.73 22.59
N LEU A 212 6.11 -5.30 21.33
CA LEU A 212 4.91 -5.45 20.49
C LEU A 212 4.67 -6.92 20.12
N ILE A 213 5.73 -7.68 19.85
CA ILE A 213 5.62 -9.13 19.61
C ILE A 213 5.06 -9.84 20.85
N GLU A 214 5.57 -9.51 22.03
CA GLU A 214 5.12 -10.08 23.32
C GLU A 214 3.69 -9.68 23.69
N ALA A 215 3.21 -8.50 23.26
CA ALA A 215 1.83 -8.06 23.46
C ALA A 215 0.82 -8.96 22.73
N GLY A 216 1.24 -9.63 21.64
CA GLY A 216 0.50 -10.73 21.02
C GLY A 216 -0.60 -10.32 20.04
N ASP A 217 -0.80 -9.03 19.79
CA ASP A 217 -1.69 -8.57 18.70
C ASP A 217 -0.92 -8.65 17.37
N ALA A 218 -1.46 -9.42 16.42
CA ALA A 218 -0.79 -9.66 15.14
C ALA A 218 -0.70 -8.41 14.26
N ASN A 219 -1.72 -7.54 14.30
CA ASN A 219 -1.76 -6.33 13.50
C ASN A 219 -0.76 -5.31 14.04
N GLU A 220 -0.77 -5.09 15.36
CA GLU A 220 0.11 -4.13 16.02
C GLU A 220 1.59 -4.55 15.96
N ALA A 221 1.87 -5.84 15.77
CA ALA A 221 3.21 -6.37 15.56
C ALA A 221 3.61 -6.49 14.07
N SER A 222 2.90 -5.82 13.15
CA SER A 222 3.27 -5.79 11.73
C SER A 222 4.70 -5.27 11.49
N LEU A 223 5.39 -5.82 10.48
CA LEU A 223 6.61 -5.20 9.97
C LEU A 223 6.29 -3.85 9.34
N VAL A 224 6.82 -2.79 9.93
CA VAL A 224 6.78 -1.43 9.35
C VAL A 224 8.12 -1.16 8.68
N ILE A 225 8.09 -0.88 7.38
CA ILE A 225 9.30 -0.71 6.57
C ILE A 225 9.32 0.68 5.95
N LEU A 226 10.39 1.43 6.21
CA LEU A 226 10.68 2.68 5.53
C LEU A 226 11.74 2.45 4.45
N ALA A 227 11.30 2.45 3.20
CA ALA A 227 12.17 2.36 2.05
C ALA A 227 12.66 3.76 1.64
N ASP A 228 13.96 4.02 1.73
CA ASP A 228 14.64 5.17 1.13
C ASP A 228 15.28 4.72 -0.19
N ILE A 229 14.62 5.03 -1.30
CA ILE A 229 15.02 4.62 -2.65
C ILE A 229 15.77 5.77 -3.32
N LYS A 230 17.02 5.52 -3.73
CA LYS A 230 17.82 6.50 -4.48
C LYS A 230 17.70 6.25 -5.98
N GLU A 231 17.15 7.21 -6.71
CA GLU A 231 17.01 7.14 -8.17
C GLU A 231 17.29 8.52 -8.79
N GLY A 232 18.15 8.57 -9.82
CA GLY A 232 18.45 9.83 -10.52
C GLY A 232 19.09 10.93 -9.64
N GLY A 233 19.78 10.56 -8.55
CA GLY A 233 20.38 11.49 -7.60
C GLY A 233 19.40 12.07 -6.56
N GLU A 234 18.15 11.62 -6.55
CA GLU A 234 17.13 12.02 -5.60
C GLU A 234 16.65 10.84 -4.73
N SER A 235 16.11 11.16 -3.56
CA SER A 235 15.54 10.19 -2.63
C SER A 235 14.02 10.21 -2.72
N ILE A 236 13.42 9.03 -2.90
CA ILE A 236 11.99 8.81 -2.78
C ILE A 236 11.78 7.88 -1.59
N ARG A 237 10.94 8.30 -0.65
CA ARG A 237 10.66 7.50 0.55
C ARG A 237 9.27 6.87 0.47
N ALA A 238 9.18 5.57 0.73
CA ALA A 238 7.92 4.84 0.83
C ALA A 238 7.81 4.18 2.21
N LEU A 239 6.68 4.38 2.89
CA LEU A 239 6.40 3.77 4.19
C LEU A 239 5.34 2.67 4.02
N PHE A 240 5.72 1.43 4.34
CA PHE A 240 4.86 0.26 4.39
C PHE A 240 4.47 0.00 5.84
N THR A 241 3.17 0.01 6.12
CA THR A 241 2.65 -0.01 7.50
C THR A 241 1.99 -1.33 7.88
N GLY A 242 1.71 -2.22 6.92
CA GLY A 242 0.89 -3.40 7.17
C GLY A 242 -0.45 -2.99 7.79
N ASP A 243 -0.83 -3.65 8.89
CA ASP A 243 -2.11 -3.43 9.55
C ASP A 243 -2.01 -2.74 10.92
N ILE A 244 -0.90 -2.02 11.18
CA ILE A 244 -0.74 -1.27 12.44
C ILE A 244 -1.93 -0.34 12.73
N GLY A 245 -2.30 -0.26 14.00
CA GLY A 245 -3.32 0.64 14.51
C GLY A 245 -2.71 1.83 15.24
N PHE A 246 -3.56 2.61 15.91
CA PHE A 246 -3.15 3.78 16.67
C PHE A 246 -2.08 3.48 17.72
N THR A 247 -2.14 2.32 18.41
CA THR A 247 -1.17 1.95 19.45
C THR A 247 0.26 1.95 18.91
N THR A 248 0.43 1.31 17.75
CA THR A 248 1.75 1.17 17.13
C THR A 248 2.16 2.43 16.37
N GLU A 249 1.21 3.20 15.84
CA GLU A 249 1.48 4.54 15.30
C GLU A 249 2.02 5.50 16.37
N ASP A 250 1.45 5.49 17.58
CA ASP A 250 1.93 6.31 18.69
C ASP A 250 3.36 5.90 19.09
N THR A 251 3.66 4.60 19.06
CA THR A 251 5.03 4.10 19.28
C THR A 251 6.01 4.66 18.24
N LEU A 252 5.61 4.76 16.97
CA LEU A 252 6.44 5.37 15.91
C LEU A 252 6.61 6.88 16.11
N LEU A 253 5.60 7.57 16.64
CA LEU A 253 5.63 9.01 16.89
C LEU A 253 6.50 9.39 18.10
N GLU A 254 6.60 8.49 19.08
CA GLU A 254 7.53 8.64 20.21
C GLU A 254 8.99 8.44 19.80
N ASP A 255 9.23 7.64 18.76
CA ASP A 255 10.55 7.53 18.16
C ASP A 255 10.94 8.87 17.51
N LYS A 256 12.16 9.34 17.80
CA LYS A 256 12.68 10.61 17.28
C LYS A 256 13.09 10.51 15.81
N GLN A 257 12.94 9.34 15.19
CA GLN A 257 13.22 9.15 13.77
C GLN A 257 12.19 9.87 12.88
N SER A 258 12.66 10.47 11.80
CA SER A 258 11.77 11.12 10.83
C SER A 258 10.98 10.08 10.02
N LEU A 259 9.68 10.01 10.26
CA LEU A 259 8.71 9.19 9.51
C LEU A 259 8.33 9.74 8.13
N LYS A 260 8.86 10.91 7.73
CA LYS A 260 8.54 11.53 6.42
C LYS A 260 8.68 10.55 5.26
N ALA A 261 7.62 10.38 4.48
CA ALA A 261 7.60 9.55 3.28
C ALA A 261 6.80 10.23 2.15
N ASP A 262 7.24 10.08 0.90
CA ASP A 262 6.50 10.56 -0.27
C ASP A 262 5.28 9.66 -0.57
N ILE A 263 5.41 8.36 -0.31
CA ILE A 263 4.39 7.34 -0.57
C ILE A 263 4.06 6.63 0.74
N LEU A 264 2.77 6.50 1.06
CA LEU A 264 2.27 5.76 2.22
C LEU A 264 1.41 4.59 1.75
N LYS A 265 1.74 3.37 2.19
CA LYS A 265 0.73 2.31 2.27
C LYS A 265 -0.12 2.60 3.49
N VAL A 266 -1.42 2.84 3.28
CA VAL A 266 -2.36 3.13 4.38
C VAL A 266 -2.54 1.88 5.23
N GLY A 267 -2.47 2.05 6.55
CA GLY A 267 -2.53 0.95 7.50
C GLY A 267 -3.90 0.28 7.55
N HIS A 268 -3.92 -1.04 7.63
CA HIS A 268 -5.14 -1.82 7.91
C HIS A 268 -6.29 -1.53 6.95
N HIS A 269 -5.96 -1.46 5.66
CA HIS A 269 -6.90 -1.19 4.55
C HIS A 269 -7.69 0.13 4.70
N GLY A 270 -7.24 1.04 5.57
CA GLY A 270 -7.97 2.26 5.94
C GLY A 270 -9.04 2.06 7.02
N SER A 271 -8.77 1.20 8.01
CA SER A 271 -9.61 1.01 9.20
C SER A 271 -9.87 2.32 9.97
N ASN A 272 -11.02 2.40 10.64
CA ASN A 272 -11.32 3.54 11.52
C ASN A 272 -10.33 3.65 12.70
N HIS A 273 -9.57 2.61 13.01
CA HIS A 273 -8.61 2.57 14.12
C HIS A 273 -7.13 2.58 13.68
N SER A 274 -6.85 2.99 12.44
CA SER A 274 -5.50 3.17 11.90
C SER A 274 -5.39 4.50 11.14
N THR A 275 -4.19 4.88 10.74
CA THR A 275 -3.88 6.12 10.00
C THR A 275 -4.44 7.34 10.74
N SER A 276 -3.92 7.56 11.96
CA SER A 276 -4.27 8.70 12.80
C SER A 276 -3.77 10.02 12.20
N GLU A 277 -4.35 11.13 12.67
CA GLU A 277 -4.00 12.47 12.22
C GLU A 277 -2.56 12.85 12.56
N ASN A 278 -2.11 12.51 13.78
CA ASN A 278 -0.74 12.75 14.20
C ASN A 278 0.25 11.95 13.37
N PHE A 279 -0.07 10.69 13.08
CA PHE A 279 0.73 9.84 12.21
C PHE A 279 0.85 10.42 10.80
N VAL A 280 -0.27 10.75 10.15
CA VAL A 280 -0.25 11.35 8.79
C VAL A 280 0.45 12.71 8.80
N HIS A 281 0.30 13.51 9.85
CA HIS A 281 0.99 14.78 10.00
C HIS A 281 2.52 14.60 10.10
N ALA A 282 3.00 13.53 10.73
CA ALA A 282 4.43 13.20 10.78
C ALA A 282 4.95 12.64 9.44
N VAL A 283 4.18 11.78 8.78
CA VAL A 283 4.56 11.14 7.51
C VAL A 283 4.54 12.11 6.33
N ARG A 284 3.53 13.00 6.26
CA ARG A 284 3.29 13.96 5.17
C ARG A 284 3.31 13.33 3.76
N PRO A 285 2.50 12.29 3.49
CA PRO A 285 2.52 11.59 2.22
C PRO A 285 1.98 12.45 1.07
N VAL A 286 2.53 12.27 -0.11
CA VAL A 286 2.04 12.85 -1.37
C VAL A 286 1.02 11.89 -2.00
N ILE A 287 1.34 10.60 -1.98
CA ILE A 287 0.49 9.51 -2.47
C ILE A 287 0.18 8.58 -1.29
N ALA A 288 -1.08 8.21 -1.14
CA ALA A 288 -1.53 7.15 -0.25
C ALA A 288 -2.17 6.03 -1.07
N GLY A 289 -1.60 4.83 -1.00
CA GLY A 289 -2.15 3.62 -1.61
C GLY A 289 -2.94 2.81 -0.58
N ILE A 290 -4.13 2.36 -0.94
CA ILE A 290 -4.99 1.52 -0.09
C ILE A 290 -5.30 0.21 -0.84
N GLY A 291 -4.74 -0.91 -0.36
CA GLY A 291 -5.17 -2.24 -0.77
C GLY A 291 -6.54 -2.50 -0.14
N VAL A 292 -7.59 -2.58 -0.96
CA VAL A 292 -8.96 -2.79 -0.46
C VAL A 292 -9.83 -3.31 -1.60
N GLY A 293 -10.75 -4.22 -1.27
CA GLY A 293 -11.78 -4.71 -2.17
C GLY A 293 -13.18 -4.41 -1.67
N GLU A 294 -14.19 -5.02 -2.29
CA GLU A 294 -15.53 -5.02 -1.70
C GLU A 294 -15.51 -5.68 -0.33
N ASN A 295 -15.98 -4.97 0.69
CA ASN A 295 -15.93 -5.44 2.07
C ASN A 295 -17.13 -4.95 2.88
N ARG A 296 -17.39 -5.65 3.99
CA ARG A 296 -18.44 -5.32 4.96
C ARG A 296 -17.93 -4.55 6.18
N TYR A 297 -16.63 -4.28 6.24
CA TYR A 297 -15.98 -3.61 7.36
C TYR A 297 -16.16 -2.08 7.30
N GLY A 298 -16.53 -1.56 6.13
CA GLY A 298 -16.62 -0.12 5.90
C GLY A 298 -15.26 0.50 5.58
N HIS A 299 -14.31 -0.30 5.09
CA HIS A 299 -12.99 0.18 4.68
C HIS A 299 -12.99 0.64 3.21
N PRO A 300 -12.24 1.69 2.85
CA PRO A 300 -11.59 2.63 3.76
C PRO A 300 -12.63 3.51 4.46
N HIS A 301 -12.42 3.77 5.75
CA HIS A 301 -13.34 4.57 6.55
C HIS A 301 -13.25 6.06 6.20
N GLU A 302 -14.38 6.77 6.22
CA GLU A 302 -14.44 8.20 5.85
C GLU A 302 -13.49 9.08 6.66
N ARG A 303 -13.29 8.77 7.96
CA ARG A 303 -12.30 9.44 8.81
C ARG A 303 -10.90 9.39 8.19
N VAL A 304 -10.44 8.23 7.73
CA VAL A 304 -9.10 8.05 7.15
C VAL A 304 -8.98 8.88 5.87
N LEU A 305 -10.02 8.84 5.01
CA LEU A 305 -10.05 9.63 3.78
C LEU A 305 -10.01 11.14 4.07
N ALA A 306 -10.76 11.61 5.07
CA ALA A 306 -10.74 13.00 5.51
C ALA A 306 -9.37 13.42 6.06
N THR A 307 -8.72 12.56 6.86
CA THR A 307 -7.36 12.80 7.37
C THR A 307 -6.35 12.95 6.22
N LEU A 308 -6.37 12.04 5.23
CA LEU A 308 -5.47 12.10 4.08
C LEU A 308 -5.76 13.30 3.17
N ALA A 309 -7.03 13.63 2.95
CA ALA A 309 -7.43 14.81 2.19
C ALA A 309 -6.95 16.11 2.85
N ALA A 310 -7.10 16.24 4.18
CA ALA A 310 -6.58 17.38 4.94
C ALA A 310 -5.05 17.47 4.90
N ALA A 311 -4.34 16.35 4.70
CA ALA A 311 -2.89 16.35 4.47
C ALA A 311 -2.50 16.77 3.04
N GLY A 312 -3.47 17.06 2.16
CA GLY A 312 -3.23 17.33 0.74
C GLY A 312 -2.81 16.10 -0.05
N THR A 313 -2.94 14.90 0.51
CA THR A 313 -2.50 13.63 -0.06
C THR A 313 -3.48 13.14 -1.12
N LEU A 314 -2.97 12.65 -2.26
CA LEU A 314 -3.81 11.93 -3.21
C LEU A 314 -3.96 10.46 -2.83
N VAL A 315 -5.21 10.04 -2.67
CA VAL A 315 -5.58 8.68 -2.27
C VAL A 315 -5.93 7.84 -3.50
N TYR A 316 -5.35 6.65 -3.57
CA TYR A 316 -5.62 5.66 -4.61
C TYR A 316 -5.98 4.31 -3.96
N THR A 317 -7.16 3.79 -4.27
CA THR A 317 -7.63 2.47 -3.81
C THR A 317 -7.48 1.46 -4.94
N THR A 318 -7.10 0.22 -4.63
CA THR A 318 -7.06 -0.85 -5.64
C THR A 318 -8.46 -1.19 -6.17
N LYS A 319 -9.49 -1.11 -5.31
CA LYS A 319 -10.90 -1.24 -5.70
C LYS A 319 -11.31 -0.33 -6.87
N ASP A 320 -10.91 0.94 -6.86
CA ASP A 320 -11.35 1.91 -7.88
C ASP A 320 -10.41 1.98 -9.09
N ARG A 321 -9.13 1.62 -8.90
CA ARG A 321 -8.06 1.87 -9.87
C ARG A 321 -7.42 0.61 -10.42
N GLY A 322 -7.78 -0.56 -9.91
CA GLY A 322 -7.03 -1.79 -10.13
C GLY A 322 -5.61 -1.68 -9.58
N THR A 323 -4.65 -2.38 -10.17
CA THR A 323 -3.24 -2.28 -9.77
C THR A 323 -2.73 -0.86 -10.01
N ILE A 324 -2.13 -0.26 -8.98
CA ILE A 324 -1.59 1.11 -9.05
C ILE A 324 -0.07 1.02 -9.16
N LYS A 325 0.50 1.58 -10.24
CA LYS A 325 1.94 1.71 -10.46
C LYS A 325 2.39 3.14 -10.14
N VAL A 326 3.41 3.25 -9.29
CA VAL A 326 4.13 4.49 -9.00
C VAL A 326 5.56 4.35 -9.52
N PRO A 327 5.90 4.92 -10.68
CA PRO A 327 7.27 4.98 -11.15
C PRO A 327 8.12 5.78 -10.16
N LEU A 328 9.26 5.22 -9.76
CA LEU A 328 10.14 5.79 -8.75
C LEU A 328 11.23 6.67 -9.38
N ASN A 329 10.87 7.43 -10.42
CA ASN A 329 11.70 8.51 -10.93
C ASN A 329 10.97 9.83 -10.72
N ARG A 330 11.69 10.87 -10.31
CA ARG A 330 11.11 12.22 -10.12
C ARG A 330 11.15 13.07 -11.39
N SER A 331 12.03 12.74 -12.34
CA SER A 331 12.44 13.63 -13.44
C SER A 331 11.74 13.36 -14.79
N ARG A 332 11.03 12.24 -14.98
CA ARG A 332 10.26 12.03 -16.21
C ARG A 332 8.81 12.49 -16.00
N PRO A 333 8.34 13.53 -16.71
CA PRO A 333 6.90 13.72 -16.86
C PRO A 333 6.34 12.43 -17.49
N ALA A 334 5.19 11.97 -17.00
CA ALA A 334 4.47 10.88 -17.63
C ALA A 334 4.39 11.17 -19.13
N LYS A 335 4.97 10.30 -19.96
CA LYS A 335 4.56 10.28 -21.36
C LYS A 335 3.09 9.91 -21.28
N MET A 336 2.19 10.83 -21.58
CA MET A 336 0.76 10.51 -21.74
C MET A 336 0.70 9.37 -22.74
N GLU A 337 0.52 8.13 -22.27
CA GLU A 337 -0.10 7.13 -23.10
C GLU A 337 -1.48 7.69 -23.41
N ARG A 338 -1.68 8.04 -24.68
CA ARG A 338 -2.99 8.45 -25.15
C ARG A 338 -3.93 7.31 -24.80
N ALA A 339 -4.92 7.59 -23.98
CA ALA A 339 -6.14 6.80 -23.97
C ALA A 339 -6.63 6.77 -25.43
N GLU A 340 -6.53 5.62 -26.10
CA GLU A 340 -7.14 5.39 -27.40
C GLU A 340 -8.66 5.32 -27.22
N GLY A 341 -9.28 6.44 -26.85
CA GLY A 341 -10.71 6.58 -26.63
C GLY A 341 -11.43 6.80 -27.95
N GLY A 342 -11.56 5.75 -28.75
CA GLY A 342 -12.37 5.74 -29.98
C GLY A 342 -13.47 4.66 -29.93
N MET A 343 -14.56 4.84 -30.68
CA MET A 343 -15.65 3.85 -30.78
C MET A 343 -15.17 2.45 -31.18
N LEU A 344 -14.11 2.37 -32.00
CA LEU A 344 -13.49 1.10 -32.39
C LEU A 344 -12.72 0.43 -31.24
N ALA A 345 -12.04 1.21 -30.40
CA ALA A 345 -11.38 0.69 -29.20
C ALA A 345 -12.43 0.13 -28.23
N ASN A 346 -13.55 0.83 -28.02
CA ASN A 346 -14.65 0.36 -27.17
C ASN A 346 -15.29 -0.94 -27.69
N ILE A 347 -15.47 -1.08 -29.01
CA ILE A 347 -15.98 -2.32 -29.62
C ILE A 347 -14.95 -3.44 -29.47
N GLN A 348 -13.66 -3.15 -29.70
CA GLN A 348 -12.59 -4.13 -29.52
C GLN A 348 -12.52 -4.61 -28.07
N THR A 349 -12.58 -3.70 -27.09
CA THR A 349 -12.61 -4.02 -25.65
C THR A 349 -13.77 -4.93 -25.28
N VAL A 350 -14.97 -4.70 -25.84
CA VAL A 350 -16.15 -5.56 -25.63
C VAL A 350 -15.97 -6.93 -26.30
N LEU A 351 -15.45 -6.97 -27.52
CA LEU A 351 -15.24 -8.21 -28.28
C LEU A 351 -14.12 -9.09 -27.72
N THR A 352 -13.08 -8.49 -27.11
CA THR A 352 -11.94 -9.21 -26.53
C THR A 352 -12.13 -9.55 -25.05
N GLY A 353 -13.21 -9.08 -24.41
CA GLY A 353 -13.40 -9.19 -22.97
C GLY A 353 -12.45 -8.31 -22.15
N SER A 354 -11.70 -7.40 -22.78
CA SER A 354 -10.69 -6.56 -22.11
C SER A 354 -11.30 -5.55 -21.11
N TYR A 355 -12.62 -5.36 -21.09
CA TYR A 355 -13.29 -4.61 -20.01
C TYR A 355 -13.29 -5.37 -18.67
N LEU A 356 -13.01 -6.67 -18.69
CA LEU A 356 -12.79 -7.52 -17.52
C LEU A 356 -11.30 -7.62 -17.16
N ALA A 357 -10.39 -7.08 -17.98
CA ALA A 357 -8.96 -7.11 -17.67
C ALA A 357 -8.65 -6.15 -16.51
N PRO A 358 -7.77 -6.53 -15.57
CA PRO A 358 -7.39 -5.65 -14.48
C PRO A 358 -6.80 -4.34 -15.03
N ARG A 359 -7.20 -3.23 -14.41
CA ARG A 359 -6.75 -1.89 -14.82
C ARG A 359 -5.41 -1.60 -14.15
N LEU A 360 -4.35 -1.44 -14.94
CA LEU A 360 -3.10 -0.87 -14.45
C LEU A 360 -3.20 0.66 -14.50
N THR A 361 -3.27 1.31 -13.34
CA THR A 361 -3.27 2.77 -13.23
C THR A 361 -1.86 3.25 -12.89
N THR A 362 -1.24 4.07 -13.74
CA THR A 362 0.07 4.67 -13.44
C THR A 362 -0.11 6.09 -12.91
N VAL A 363 0.51 6.40 -11.76
CA VAL A 363 0.55 7.75 -11.18
C VAL A 363 1.99 8.15 -10.84
N THR A 364 2.40 9.37 -11.18
CA THR A 364 3.73 9.88 -10.79
C THR A 364 3.66 10.78 -9.56
N LEU A 365 4.76 10.83 -8.80
CA LEU A 365 4.89 11.79 -7.69
C LEU A 365 4.79 13.25 -8.14
N SER A 366 5.25 13.57 -9.36
CA SER A 366 5.17 14.92 -9.92
C SER A 366 3.72 15.32 -10.23
N GLN A 367 2.91 14.41 -10.78
CA GLN A 367 1.48 14.62 -10.98
C GLN A 367 0.77 14.77 -9.63
N ALA A 368 1.03 13.86 -8.70
CA ALA A 368 0.39 13.90 -7.39
C ALA A 368 0.74 15.16 -6.58
N LYS A 369 1.98 15.69 -6.69
CA LYS A 369 2.35 16.98 -6.09
C LYS A 369 1.65 18.17 -6.73
N ALA A 370 1.33 18.11 -8.02
CA ALA A 370 0.67 19.20 -8.74
C ALA A 370 -0.86 19.21 -8.51
N GLU A 371 -1.45 18.03 -8.31
CA GLU A 371 -2.89 17.83 -8.09
C GLU A 371 -3.27 17.78 -6.60
N GLY A 372 -2.30 17.57 -5.71
CA GLY A 372 -2.50 17.51 -4.26
C GLY A 372 -3.08 18.80 -3.69
N GLY A 373 -3.87 18.64 -2.63
CA GLY A 373 -4.46 19.76 -1.90
C GLY A 373 -3.45 20.54 -1.06
N GLU A 374 -3.88 21.66 -0.50
CA GLU A 374 -3.11 22.36 0.52
C GLU A 374 -3.05 21.51 1.80
N PHE A 375 -1.89 21.49 2.46
CA PHE A 375 -1.74 20.81 3.73
C PHE A 375 -2.42 21.63 4.84
N SER A 376 -3.56 21.16 5.32
CA SER A 376 -4.36 21.78 6.39
C SER A 376 -4.58 20.86 7.60
N LEU A 377 -3.91 19.70 7.64
CA LEU A 377 -4.03 18.72 8.72
C LEU A 377 -3.50 19.30 10.03
N VAL A 378 -4.34 19.28 11.07
CA VAL A 378 -4.01 19.76 12.41
C VAL A 378 -3.57 18.59 13.29
N ALA A 379 -2.30 18.56 13.71
CA ALA A 379 -1.87 17.63 14.76
C ALA A 379 -2.48 18.03 16.11
N HIS A 380 -2.79 17.03 16.94
CA HIS A 380 -3.36 17.23 18.27
C HIS A 380 -2.44 16.69 19.36
N LYS A 381 -2.49 17.32 20.53
CA LYS A 381 -1.81 16.84 21.74
C LYS A 381 -2.78 15.97 22.53
N THR A 382 -2.34 14.81 23.02
CA THR A 382 -3.11 14.01 23.99
C THR A 382 -3.32 14.82 25.27
N CYS A 383 -4.58 15.05 25.62
CA CYS A 383 -4.95 15.78 26.83
C CYS A 383 -5.33 14.80 27.94
N HIS A 384 -4.81 15.03 29.13
CA HIS A 384 -5.12 14.25 30.33
C HIS A 384 -6.10 14.99 31.23
N PHE A 385 -6.84 14.24 32.06
CA PHE A 385 -7.82 14.86 32.94
C PHE A 385 -7.16 15.88 33.87
N ASN A 386 -5.95 15.60 34.35
CA ASN A 386 -5.22 16.43 35.31
C ASN A 386 -4.35 17.53 34.67
N GLU A 387 -4.61 17.91 33.42
CA GLU A 387 -3.88 19.00 32.74
C GLU A 387 -3.99 20.35 33.51
N PRO A 388 -2.93 21.19 33.48
CA PRO A 388 -2.91 22.47 34.16
C PRO A 388 -4.02 23.41 33.68
N GLN A 389 -4.64 24.10 34.62
CA GLN A 389 -5.78 24.97 34.36
C GLN A 389 -5.34 26.32 33.75
N GLY A 390 -5.51 26.47 32.45
CA GLY A 390 -5.42 27.75 31.75
C GLY A 390 -6.79 28.45 31.70
N VAL A 391 -6.82 29.78 31.84
CA VAL A 391 -8.07 30.55 31.73
C VAL A 391 -8.38 30.76 30.25
N SER A 392 -9.34 30.01 29.70
CA SER A 392 -9.91 30.25 28.37
C SER A 392 -11.37 30.71 28.54
N PRO A 393 -11.81 31.80 27.88
CA PRO A 393 -13.24 32.13 27.80
C PRO A 393 -13.93 31.00 27.03
N ALA A 394 -14.74 30.18 27.70
CA ALA A 394 -15.36 28.98 27.13
C ALA A 394 -16.31 29.31 25.97
N PRO A 395 -15.91 29.18 24.70
CA PRO A 395 -16.78 29.49 23.56
C PRO A 395 -17.76 28.32 23.30
N VAL A 396 -17.57 27.20 24.00
CA VAL A 396 -18.37 25.99 24.04
C VAL A 396 -18.52 25.56 25.49
N ARG A 397 -19.64 24.94 25.86
CA ARG A 397 -19.90 24.37 27.19
C ARG A 397 -20.53 23.00 27.09
N ILE A 398 -20.31 22.18 28.11
CA ILE A 398 -21.07 20.95 28.37
C ILE A 398 -22.48 21.40 28.80
N ASN A 399 -23.48 21.15 27.95
CA ASN A 399 -24.85 21.63 28.13
C ASN A 399 -25.75 20.60 28.80
N GLU A 400 -25.64 19.34 28.41
CA GLU A 400 -26.49 18.28 28.93
C GLU A 400 -25.72 16.96 29.00
N VAL A 401 -25.97 16.18 30.04
CA VAL A 401 -25.30 14.89 30.26
C VAL A 401 -26.30 13.84 30.72
N ALA A 402 -26.39 12.75 29.98
CA ALA A 402 -27.18 11.57 30.31
C ALA A 402 -26.32 10.48 30.96
N TRP A 403 -25.72 10.80 32.11
CA TRP A 403 -24.78 9.92 32.82
C TRP A 403 -25.43 8.60 33.31
N MET A 404 -26.75 8.57 33.45
CA MET A 404 -27.49 7.39 33.92
C MET A 404 -27.90 6.43 32.80
N GLY A 405 -27.53 6.74 31.55
CA GLY A 405 -28.05 6.12 30.35
C GLY A 405 -29.52 6.47 30.08
N ALA A 406 -30.10 5.84 29.05
CA ALA A 406 -31.48 6.08 28.65
C ALA A 406 -32.44 4.97 29.09
N LEU A 407 -33.74 5.14 28.79
CA LEU A 407 -34.78 4.12 29.04
C LEU A 407 -34.50 2.80 28.32
N SER A 408 -33.88 2.86 27.15
CA SER A 408 -33.49 1.69 26.36
C SER A 408 -32.32 0.91 26.96
N GLY A 409 -31.56 1.48 27.90
CA GLY A 409 -30.42 0.81 28.51
C GLY A 409 -29.45 1.76 29.21
N ALA A 410 -28.79 1.24 30.26
CA ALA A 410 -27.82 2.00 31.07
C ALA A 410 -26.53 2.36 30.33
N THR A 411 -26.26 1.75 29.17
CA THR A 411 -25.10 2.06 28.32
C THR A 411 -25.38 3.15 27.28
N HIS A 412 -26.63 3.62 27.16
CA HIS A 412 -27.01 4.68 26.22
C HIS A 412 -26.78 6.05 26.87
N GLU A 413 -25.52 6.33 27.13
CA GLU A 413 -25.02 7.59 27.69
C GLU A 413 -24.69 8.57 26.57
N TRP A 414 -24.98 9.85 26.78
CA TRP A 414 -24.66 10.91 25.83
C TRP A 414 -24.31 12.21 26.54
N VAL A 415 -23.59 13.06 25.83
CA VAL A 415 -23.14 14.39 26.25
C VAL A 415 -23.48 15.37 25.14
N GLU A 416 -24.10 16.49 25.47
CA GLU A 416 -24.29 17.59 24.54
C GLU A 416 -23.38 18.75 24.87
N LEU A 417 -22.75 19.29 23.84
CA LEU A 417 -22.01 20.53 23.88
C LEU A 417 -22.84 21.64 23.22
N LYS A 418 -22.81 22.83 23.81
CA LYS A 418 -23.46 24.04 23.29
C LYS A 418 -22.44 25.10 22.97
N LYS A 419 -22.55 25.65 21.76
CA LYS A 419 -21.81 26.82 21.32
C LYS A 419 -22.37 28.08 21.98
N MET A 420 -21.49 28.90 22.54
CA MET A 420 -21.86 30.12 23.26
C MET A 420 -21.69 31.40 22.44
N THR A 421 -21.22 31.29 21.21
CA THR A 421 -20.92 32.41 20.30
C THR A 421 -21.71 32.28 19.00
N ALA A 422 -21.96 33.40 18.33
CA ALA A 422 -22.62 33.39 17.02
C ALA A 422 -21.69 32.92 15.89
N GLU A 423 -20.37 33.05 16.08
CA GLU A 423 -19.37 32.70 15.08
C GLU A 423 -19.26 31.18 14.90
N ALA A 424 -18.70 30.73 13.78
CA ALA A 424 -18.36 29.33 13.60
C ALA A 424 -17.13 28.99 14.46
N ILE A 425 -17.16 27.85 15.15
CA ILE A 425 -16.03 27.36 15.95
C ILE A 425 -15.54 26.06 15.32
N ASN A 426 -14.27 26.06 14.91
CA ASN A 426 -13.55 24.84 14.58
C ASN A 426 -13.06 24.21 15.89
N ILE A 427 -13.44 22.95 16.11
CA ILE A 427 -13.09 22.17 17.31
C ILE A 427 -12.20 20.98 16.96
N THR A 428 -11.60 20.99 15.77
CA THR A 428 -10.61 19.98 15.36
C THR A 428 -9.51 19.86 16.42
N GLY A 429 -9.20 18.63 16.83
CA GLY A 429 -8.19 18.29 17.83
C GLY A 429 -8.63 18.47 19.29
N TRP A 430 -9.82 19.03 19.53
CA TRP A 430 -10.38 19.14 20.88
C TRP A 430 -10.68 17.75 21.44
N GLN A 431 -10.74 17.65 22.77
CA GLN A 431 -10.94 16.38 23.46
C GLN A 431 -11.90 16.49 24.64
N LEU A 432 -12.83 15.53 24.77
CA LEU A 432 -13.60 15.31 25.99
C LEU A 432 -13.00 14.14 26.76
N VAL A 433 -12.59 14.38 27.99
CA VAL A 433 -11.88 13.42 28.84
C VAL A 433 -12.59 13.28 30.19
N ASN A 434 -12.79 12.06 30.68
CA ASN A 434 -13.28 11.83 32.04
C ASN A 434 -12.15 11.52 33.04
N GLU A 435 -12.47 11.48 34.34
CA GLU A 435 -11.48 11.41 35.41
C GLU A 435 -10.66 10.12 35.43
N ASN A 436 -11.24 9.00 34.98
CA ASN A 436 -10.51 7.73 34.82
C ASN A 436 -9.91 7.53 33.42
N GLU A 437 -10.01 8.54 32.55
CA GLU A 437 -9.51 8.57 31.17
C GLU A 437 -9.99 7.42 30.29
N ARG A 438 -11.11 6.76 30.65
CA ARG A 438 -11.76 5.75 29.81
C ARG A 438 -12.69 6.35 28.78
N VAL A 439 -13.23 7.53 29.06
CA VAL A 439 -13.92 8.37 28.07
C VAL A 439 -12.89 9.34 27.54
N HIS A 440 -12.50 9.12 26.28
CA HIS A 440 -11.59 9.99 25.55
C HIS A 440 -12.13 10.18 24.14
N ALA A 441 -12.89 11.25 23.94
CA ALA A 441 -13.47 11.59 22.64
C ALA A 441 -12.59 12.61 21.93
N LEU A 442 -12.02 12.26 20.78
CA LEU A 442 -11.24 13.17 19.93
C LEU A 442 -12.12 13.72 18.81
N PHE A 443 -12.21 15.04 18.72
CA PHE A 443 -12.83 15.73 17.59
C PHE A 443 -11.86 15.74 16.39
N THR A 444 -12.12 14.90 15.39
CA THR A 444 -11.23 14.69 14.23
C THR A 444 -11.24 15.89 13.26
N GLN A 445 -10.38 15.85 12.24
CA GLN A 445 -10.28 16.90 11.22
C GLN A 445 -11.62 17.30 10.62
N GLY A 446 -11.83 18.61 10.54
CA GLY A 446 -13.06 19.19 10.00
C GLY A 446 -14.21 19.27 11.01
N SER A 447 -14.02 18.78 12.25
CA SER A 447 -15.02 18.91 13.30
C SER A 447 -15.31 20.38 13.60
N ALA A 448 -16.57 20.75 13.43
CA ALA A 448 -17.07 22.09 13.68
C ALA A 448 -18.54 22.03 14.10
N PHE A 449 -19.00 23.08 14.77
CA PHE A 449 -20.42 23.23 15.07
C PHE A 449 -21.22 23.58 13.81
N THR A 450 -22.08 22.66 13.35
CA THR A 450 -23.04 22.88 12.25
C THR A 450 -24.35 23.50 12.73
N SER A 451 -24.62 23.41 14.03
CA SER A 451 -25.72 24.05 14.75
C SER A 451 -25.20 24.68 16.06
N ASP A 452 -26.08 25.19 16.92
CA ASP A 452 -25.66 25.65 18.26
C ASP A 452 -25.30 24.48 19.20
N PHE A 453 -25.59 23.23 18.80
CA PHE A 453 -25.41 22.03 19.61
C PHE A 453 -24.65 20.94 18.85
N LEU A 454 -23.93 20.12 19.61
CA LEU A 454 -23.26 18.91 19.15
C LEU A 454 -23.45 17.81 20.19
N ILE A 455 -23.89 16.64 19.76
CA ILE A 455 -24.17 15.49 20.61
C ILE A 455 -23.10 14.42 20.41
N LEU A 456 -22.55 13.96 21.53
CA LEU A 456 -21.66 12.84 21.63
C LEU A 456 -22.40 11.67 22.26
N ALA A 457 -22.31 10.49 21.67
CA ALA A 457 -22.99 9.29 22.17
C ALA A 457 -21.99 8.16 22.39
N ARG A 458 -22.28 7.23 23.31
CA ARG A 458 -21.34 6.15 23.65
C ARG A 458 -21.24 5.06 22.57
N ASN A 459 -22.27 4.88 21.74
CA ASN A 459 -22.24 3.86 20.70
C ASN A 459 -23.18 4.18 19.53
N THR A 460 -22.95 3.55 18.39
CA THR A 460 -23.77 3.71 17.18
C THR A 460 -25.15 3.06 17.29
N ALA A 461 -25.42 2.27 18.33
CA ALA A 461 -26.73 1.64 18.55
C ALA A 461 -27.79 2.62 19.10
N ASP A 462 -27.45 3.89 19.30
CA ASP A 462 -28.36 4.96 19.74
C ASP A 462 -29.42 5.40 18.68
N THR A 463 -29.70 4.54 17.71
CA THR A 463 -31.00 4.53 16.99
C THR A 463 -32.20 4.55 17.95
N ALA A 464 -32.04 4.06 19.19
CA ALA A 464 -33.07 4.10 20.24
C ALA A 464 -33.34 5.50 20.82
N LEU A 465 -32.47 6.50 20.60
CA LEU A 465 -32.62 7.85 21.14
C LEU A 465 -32.94 8.92 20.08
N GLY A 466 -32.72 8.64 18.80
CA GLY A 466 -33.04 9.57 17.71
C GLY A 466 -32.28 10.90 17.77
N LEU A 467 -31.10 10.91 18.40
CA LEU A 467 -30.34 12.13 18.69
C LEU A 467 -29.52 12.66 17.50
N GLU A 468 -29.28 11.81 16.49
CA GLU A 468 -28.36 12.09 15.38
C GLU A 468 -26.98 12.54 15.90
N ALA A 469 -26.35 11.69 16.74
CA ALA A 469 -25.08 12.02 17.37
C ALA A 469 -23.97 12.24 16.34
N GLU A 470 -23.27 13.36 16.46
CA GLU A 470 -22.19 13.76 15.56
C GLU A 470 -20.86 13.05 15.88
N LEU A 471 -20.69 12.54 17.10
CA LEU A 471 -19.49 11.84 17.50
C LEU A 471 -19.79 10.66 18.44
N ILE A 472 -19.03 9.57 18.29
CA ILE A 472 -19.12 8.41 19.18
C ILE A 472 -17.89 8.33 20.09
N PHE A 473 -18.10 8.20 21.39
CA PHE A 473 -17.04 8.02 22.39
C PHE A 473 -17.08 6.63 23.02
N THR A 474 -15.94 6.12 23.50
CA THR A 474 -15.85 4.86 24.25
C THR A 474 -15.73 5.12 25.75
N GLY A 475 -15.85 4.09 26.58
CA GLY A 475 -15.86 4.25 28.05
C GLY A 475 -17.25 4.48 28.63
N ALA A 476 -17.36 4.60 29.96
CA ALA A 476 -18.63 4.75 30.68
C ALA A 476 -18.53 5.91 31.66
N LEU A 477 -19.64 6.61 31.91
CA LEU A 477 -19.70 7.62 32.95
C LEU A 477 -20.05 6.95 34.28
N ARG A 478 -19.25 7.17 35.32
CA ARG A 478 -19.59 6.66 36.65
C ARG A 478 -20.70 7.50 37.27
N ASN A 479 -21.54 6.87 38.10
CA ASN A 479 -22.63 7.56 38.80
C ASN A 479 -22.14 8.48 39.93
N ALA A 480 -20.89 8.32 40.37
CA ALA A 480 -20.29 9.05 41.47
C ALA A 480 -18.76 9.11 41.33
N ASP A 481 -18.15 10.08 42.02
CA ASP A 481 -16.69 10.31 42.07
C ASP A 481 -16.08 10.32 40.66
N GLU A 482 -16.61 11.20 39.81
CA GLU A 482 -16.31 11.31 38.39
C GLU A 482 -16.20 12.79 37.98
N GLY A 483 -15.58 13.05 36.84
CA GLY A 483 -15.67 14.35 36.18
C GLY A 483 -15.55 14.25 34.67
N LEU A 484 -15.99 15.30 33.99
CA LEU A 484 -15.80 15.51 32.56
C LEU A 484 -15.11 16.84 32.35
N ARG A 485 -14.09 16.83 31.49
CA ARG A 485 -13.33 18.02 31.07
C ARG A 485 -13.27 18.06 29.55
N LEU A 486 -13.66 19.21 29.01
CA LEU A 486 -13.50 19.54 27.60
C LEU A 486 -12.22 20.38 27.46
N PHE A 487 -11.32 19.94 26.59
CA PHE A 487 -10.06 20.61 26.29
C PHE A 487 -10.01 21.06 24.83
N ASP A 488 -9.35 22.19 24.59
CA ASP A 488 -8.97 22.58 23.23
C ASP A 488 -7.73 21.83 22.75
N ASN A 489 -7.32 22.07 21.49
CA ASN A 489 -6.20 21.37 20.86
C ASN A 489 -4.83 21.62 21.55
N GLU A 490 -4.71 22.67 22.36
CA GLU A 490 -3.53 22.96 23.17
C GLU A 490 -3.64 22.41 24.61
N CYS A 491 -4.66 21.58 24.88
CA CYS A 491 -5.02 21.05 26.18
C CYS A 491 -5.32 22.12 27.24
N ARG A 492 -5.83 23.29 26.82
CA ARG A 492 -6.37 24.28 27.76
C ARG A 492 -7.80 23.90 28.10
N LEU A 493 -8.18 24.02 29.37
CA LEU A 493 -9.54 23.71 29.80
C LEU A 493 -10.53 24.68 29.14
N VAL A 494 -11.55 24.11 28.51
CA VAL A 494 -12.69 24.83 27.92
C VAL A 494 -13.88 24.83 28.88
N ASP A 495 -14.32 23.65 29.34
CA ASP A 495 -15.40 23.53 30.32
C ASP A 495 -15.25 22.24 31.15
N GLU A 496 -15.87 22.21 32.32
CA GLU A 496 -15.84 21.06 33.20
C GLU A 496 -17.13 20.86 34.02
N VAL A 497 -17.34 19.63 34.45
CA VAL A 497 -18.41 19.25 35.39
C VAL A 497 -17.97 18.03 36.22
N PHE A 498 -18.34 18.00 37.50
CA PHE A 498 -17.94 16.95 38.44
C PHE A 498 -19.13 16.30 39.12
N ALA A 499 -19.02 15.00 39.38
CA ALA A 499 -19.78 14.24 40.34
C ALA A 499 -18.96 14.08 41.63
N ALA A 500 -19.13 15.00 42.58
CA ALA A 500 -18.33 15.03 43.82
C ALA A 500 -19.22 15.15 45.08
N PRO A 501 -19.67 14.02 45.68
CA PRO A 501 -19.55 12.65 45.17
C PRO A 501 -20.61 12.32 44.10
N ASN A 502 -21.70 13.08 44.02
CA ASN A 502 -22.79 12.83 43.07
C ASN A 502 -22.82 13.90 41.98
N TRP A 503 -23.35 13.55 40.81
CA TRP A 503 -23.68 14.51 39.77
C TRP A 503 -24.61 15.61 40.31
N PRO A 504 -24.42 16.89 39.91
CA PRO A 504 -25.18 18.01 40.45
C PRO A 504 -26.67 17.99 40.03
N ALA A 505 -27.01 17.26 38.97
CA ALA A 505 -28.39 16.92 38.63
C ALA A 505 -28.47 15.60 37.84
N GLY A 506 -29.66 15.28 37.36
CA GLY A 506 -30.00 14.02 36.72
C GLY A 506 -30.53 12.99 37.72
N VAL A 507 -31.46 12.15 37.26
CA VAL A 507 -32.14 11.14 38.08
C VAL A 507 -32.12 9.79 37.38
N ASN A 508 -31.39 8.83 37.94
CA ASN A 508 -31.26 7.49 37.37
C ASN A 508 -32.60 6.74 37.25
N ASN A 509 -33.48 6.87 38.24
CA ASN A 509 -34.74 6.12 38.26
C ASN A 509 -35.74 6.59 37.19
N THR A 510 -35.84 7.90 36.97
CA THR A 510 -36.75 8.49 35.98
C THR A 510 -36.07 8.78 34.65
N LYS A 511 -34.75 8.53 34.55
CA LYS A 511 -33.92 8.82 33.37
C LYS A 511 -33.98 10.27 32.92
N GLN A 512 -34.19 11.20 33.86
CA GLN A 512 -34.04 12.62 33.59
C GLN A 512 -32.55 12.94 33.58
N THR A 513 -32.06 13.44 32.46
CA THR A 513 -30.70 13.93 32.26
C THR A 513 -30.38 15.16 33.12
N MET A 514 -29.10 15.50 33.17
CA MET A 514 -28.56 16.68 33.82
C MET A 514 -28.40 17.82 32.80
N GLU A 515 -29.17 18.91 32.95
CA GLU A 515 -29.20 20.07 32.03
C GLU A 515 -28.60 21.33 32.67
N ARG A 516 -27.80 22.08 31.89
CA ARG A 516 -27.15 23.30 32.35
C ARG A 516 -28.08 24.51 32.18
N GLY A 517 -28.56 25.08 33.29
CA GLY A 517 -29.41 26.29 33.28
C GLY A 517 -28.62 27.62 33.29
N GLY A 518 -27.35 27.59 33.74
CA GLY A 518 -26.48 28.77 33.82
C GLY A 518 -25.00 28.38 33.96
N PRO A 519 -24.06 29.34 34.10
CA PRO A 519 -22.62 29.05 34.09
C PRO A 519 -22.14 28.00 35.11
N ALA A 520 -22.84 27.81 36.23
CA ALA A 520 -22.54 26.79 37.24
C ALA A 520 -23.81 26.13 37.81
N SER A 521 -24.96 26.25 37.13
CA SER A 521 -26.25 25.75 37.60
C SER A 521 -26.71 24.57 36.75
N TRP A 522 -27.10 23.50 37.43
CA TRP A 522 -27.58 22.26 36.84
C TRP A 522 -28.96 21.91 37.38
N THR A 523 -29.84 21.44 36.50
CA THR A 523 -31.20 21.00 36.83
C THR A 523 -31.50 19.66 36.16
N ASN A 524 -32.52 18.96 36.68
CA ASN A 524 -33.03 17.77 36.00
C ASN A 524 -33.82 18.20 34.77
N SER A 525 -33.68 17.48 33.68
CA SER A 525 -34.51 17.70 32.50
C SER A 525 -36.00 17.53 32.78
N ALA A 526 -36.82 18.25 32.01
CA ALA A 526 -38.28 18.23 32.20
C ALA A 526 -38.92 16.87 31.87
N ILE A 527 -38.27 16.06 31.04
CA ILE A 527 -38.76 14.76 30.58
C ILE A 527 -37.67 13.67 30.67
N PRO A 528 -38.05 12.40 30.84
CA PRO A 528 -37.13 11.28 30.69
C PRO A 528 -36.43 11.30 29.32
N GLY A 529 -35.13 11.02 29.29
CA GLY A 529 -34.31 11.04 28.08
C GLY A 529 -33.75 12.40 27.72
N GLY A 530 -34.12 13.47 28.42
CA GLY A 530 -33.53 14.80 28.25
C GLY A 530 -34.23 15.72 27.26
N THR A 531 -33.69 16.92 27.08
CA THR A 531 -34.18 17.88 26.08
C THR A 531 -33.08 18.34 25.12
N PRO A 532 -32.49 17.40 24.36
CA PRO A 532 -31.39 17.69 23.45
C PRO A 532 -31.73 18.82 22.45
N ARG A 533 -30.70 19.57 22.10
CA ARG A 533 -30.67 20.73 21.20
C ARG A 533 -31.51 21.91 21.71
N ARG A 534 -31.44 22.24 23.01
CA ARG A 534 -32.20 23.36 23.63
C ARG A 534 -31.36 24.35 24.45
#